data_AF-A0A182TCN7-F1
#
_entry.id   AF-A0A182TCN7-F1
#
_cell.length_a   1.000
_cell.length_b   1.000
_cell.length_c   1.000
_cell.angle_alpha   90.00
_cell.angle_beta   90.00
_cell.angle_gamma   90.00
#
_symmetry.space_group_name_H-M   'P 1'
#
loop_
_entity.id
_entity.type
_entity.pdbx_description
1 polymer ?
#
loop_
_entity_poly.entity_id
_entity_poly.type
_entity_poly.pdbx_seq_one_letter_code
_entity_poly.pdbx_strand_id
1 'polypeptide(L)' 'MHRGTYADDCLVQRVTQHKCYIVATNDKDLKRRIRKIPGVPIMNVAVNRYVIERMPDAFEPLTKK' A
#
# COMPACT_ATOMS: atom_id res chain seq x y z
N MET A 1 -17.14 5.46 -11.46
CA MET A 1 -17.94 4.89 -10.36
C MET A 1 -18.19 3.43 -10.71
N HIS A 2 -17.83 2.47 -9.85
CA HIS A 2 -17.98 1.03 -10.12
C HIS A 2 -19.26 0.48 -9.46
N ARG A 3 -19.83 -0.60 -10.00
CA ARG A 3 -21.10 -1.20 -9.50
C ARG A 3 -20.93 -2.08 -8.25
N GLY A 4 -19.70 -2.43 -7.85
CA GLY A 4 -19.41 -3.26 -6.68
C GLY A 4 -19.03 -2.47 -5.43
N THR A 5 -19.02 -3.12 -4.27
CA THR A 5 -18.62 -2.53 -2.97
C THR A 5 -17.31 -3.11 -2.44
N TYR A 6 -16.63 -3.96 -3.20
CA TYR A 6 -15.40 -4.61 -2.76
C TYR A 6 -14.21 -3.64 -2.83
N ALA A 7 -13.82 -3.12 -1.66
CA ALA A 7 -12.84 -2.04 -1.54
C ALA A 7 -11.50 -2.35 -2.22
N ASP A 8 -11.02 -3.59 -2.13
CA ASP A 8 -9.75 -4.02 -2.74
C ASP A 8 -9.72 -3.77 -4.25
N ASP A 9 -10.81 -4.09 -4.94
CA ASP A 9 -10.90 -3.90 -6.39
C ASP A 9 -10.92 -2.42 -6.74
N CYS A 10 -11.59 -1.62 -5.92
CA CYS A 10 -11.65 -0.17 -6.06
C CYS A 10 -10.26 0.46 -5.92
N LEU A 11 -9.52 0.04 -4.88
CA LEU A 11 -8.17 0.52 -4.59
C LEU A 11 -7.20 0.07 -5.68
N VAL A 12 -7.22 -1.20 -6.06
CA VAL A 12 -6.35 -1.74 -7.11
C VAL A 12 -6.61 -1.04 -8.45
N GLN A 13 -7.87 -0.87 -8.85
CA GLN A 13 -8.20 -0.18 -10.09
C GLN A 13 -7.71 1.28 -10.06
N ARG A 14 -7.96 2.00 -8.95
CA ARG A 14 -7.58 3.41 -8.80
C ARG A 14 -6.07 3.62 -8.84
N VAL A 15 -5.31 2.81 -8.09
CA VAL A 15 -3.83 2.95 -8.04
C VAL A 15 -3.13 2.38 -9.27
N THR A 16 -3.80 1.52 -10.03
CA THR A 16 -3.34 1.10 -11.36
C THR A 16 -3.44 2.25 -12.36
N GLN A 17 -4.56 2.98 -12.37
CA GLN A 17 -4.79 4.12 -13.27
C GLN A 17 -3.95 5.34 -12.89
N HIS A 18 -3.85 5.63 -11.60
CA HIS A 18 -3.18 6.81 -11.07
C HIS A 18 -2.18 6.38 -9.99
N LYS A 19 -0.89 6.46 -10.31
CA LYS A 19 0.21 6.03 -9.42
C LYS A 19 0.64 7.11 -8.43
N CYS A 20 -0.28 7.99 -8.04
CA CYS A 20 -0.05 9.13 -7.14
C CYS A 20 -0.61 8.89 -5.72
N TYR A 21 -0.69 7.63 -5.30
CA TYR A 21 -1.24 7.24 -4.00
C TYR A 21 -0.29 6.33 -3.23
N ILE A 22 -0.37 6.42 -1.91
CA ILE A 22 0.15 5.41 -0.97
C ILE A 22 -1.05 4.60 -0.48
N VAL A 23 -0.98 3.26 -0.52
CA VAL A 23 -2.06 2.42 0.00
C VAL A 23 -1.76 1.96 1.41
N ALA A 24 -2.58 2.38 2.36
CA ALA A 24 -2.50 1.93 3.76
C ALA A 24 -3.31 0.64 3.94
N THR A 25 -2.65 -0.49 4.16
CA THR A 25 -3.36 -1.76 4.43
C THR A 25 -2.49 -2.79 5.16
N ASN A 26 -3.12 -3.53 6.09
CA ASN A 26 -2.51 -4.69 6.73
C ASN A 26 -2.90 -6.01 6.07
N ASP A 27 -3.84 -6.01 5.12
CA ASP A 27 -4.31 -7.21 4.43
C ASP A 27 -3.23 -7.85 3.54
N LYS A 28 -3.01 -9.15 3.69
CA LYS A 28 -1.92 -9.86 3.02
C LYS A 28 -2.16 -10.01 1.51
N ASP A 29 -3.39 -10.26 1.09
CA ASP A 29 -3.75 -10.49 -0.30
C ASP A 29 -3.77 -9.18 -1.08
N LEU A 30 -4.32 -8.11 -0.50
CA LEU A 30 -4.29 -6.77 -1.09
C LEU A 30 -2.86 -6.26 -1.25
N LYS A 31 -1.99 -6.47 -0.25
CA LYS A 31 -0.54 -6.18 -0.38
C LYS A 31 0.10 -6.93 -1.53
N ARG A 32 -0.19 -8.24 -1.68
CA ARG A 32 0.33 -9.04 -2.81
C ARG A 32 -0.13 -8.47 -4.16
N ARG A 33 -1.38 -8.00 -4.26
CA ARG A 33 -1.92 -7.38 -5.48
C ARG A 33 -1.23 -6.05 -5.79
N ILE A 34 -1.10 -5.15 -4.81
CA ILE A 34 -0.52 -3.81 -5.01
C ILE A 34 0.99 -3.88 -5.27
N ARG A 35 1.72 -4.84 -4.69
CA ARG A 35 3.15 -5.03 -4.99
C ARG A 35 3.46 -5.30 -6.46
N LYS A 36 2.52 -5.89 -7.20
CA LYS A 36 2.64 -6.09 -8.65
C LYS A 36 2.57 -4.78 -9.44
N ILE A 37 2.02 -3.71 -8.85
CA ILE A 37 1.92 -2.39 -9.47
C ILE A 37 3.21 -1.62 -9.11
N PRO A 38 4.04 -1.22 -10.09
CA PRO A 38 5.23 -0.42 -9.83
C PRO A 38 4.86 1.03 -9.55
N GLY A 39 5.60 1.67 -8.63
CA GLY A 39 5.40 3.09 -8.28
C GLY A 39 4.28 3.37 -7.28
N VAL A 40 3.73 2.32 -6.64
CA VAL A 40 2.72 2.47 -5.58
C VAL A 40 3.30 1.97 -4.26
N PRO A 41 3.64 2.87 -3.33
CA PRO A 41 4.06 2.50 -1.98
C PRO A 41 2.91 1.93 -1.16
N ILE A 42 3.25 1.11 -0.17
CA ILE A 42 2.27 0.54 0.77
C ILE A 42 2.68 0.95 2.18
N MET A 43 1.71 1.38 2.98
CA MET A 43 1.88 1.66 4.40
C MET A 43 1.19 0.56 5.23
N ASN A 44 1.87 0.03 6.23
CA ASN A 44 1.31 -0.96 7.15
C ASN A 44 1.59 -0.57 8.61
N VAL A 45 0.72 -1.02 9.52
CA VAL A 45 0.95 -0.87 10.95
C VAL A 45 1.76 -2.05 11.46
N ALA A 46 2.89 -1.78 12.10
CA ALA A 46 3.73 -2.77 12.78
C ALA A 46 4.39 -2.13 14.02
N VAL A 47 4.37 -2.83 15.16
CA VAL A 47 5.07 -2.42 16.39
C VAL A 47 4.69 -1.00 16.84
N ASN A 48 3.38 -0.69 16.87
CA ASN A 48 2.84 0.62 17.22
C ASN A 48 3.37 1.79 16.36
N ARG A 49 3.84 1.49 15.14
CA ARG A 49 4.32 2.47 14.16
C ARG A 49 3.73 2.18 12.78
N TYR A 50 3.72 3.20 11.94
CA TYR A 50 3.47 3.04 10.51
C TYR A 50 4.79 2.79 9.81
N VAL A 51 4.85 1.73 9.02
CA VAL A 51 6.01 1.37 8.20
C VAL A 51 5.61 1.53 6.75
N ILE A 52 6.47 2.13 5.95
CA ILE A 52 6.26 2.32 4.51
C ILE A 52 7.21 1.40 3.74
N GLU A 53 6.65 0.59 2.84
CA GLU A 53 7.43 -0.21 1.88
C GLU A 53 7.45 0.45 0.50
N ARG A 54 8.55 0.23 -0.24
CA ARG A 54 8.72 0.61 -1.66
C ARG A 54 8.66 2.11 -1.95
N MET A 55 8.97 2.96 -0.96
CA MET A 55 9.19 4.39 -1.14
C MET A 55 10.70 4.67 -1.08
N PRO A 56 11.33 5.15 -2.17
CA PRO A 56 12.79 5.31 -2.25
C PRO A 56 13.39 6.21 -1.15
N ASP A 57 12.64 7.26 -0.77
CA ASP A 57 13.09 8.25 0.22
C ASP A 57 12.59 7.94 1.64
N ALA A 58 11.84 6.85 1.83
CA ALA A 58 11.38 6.44 3.16
C ALA A 58 12.49 5.68 3.89
N PHE A 59 13.52 6.41 4.30
CA PHE A 59 14.48 5.93 5.27
C PHE A 59 13.88 6.06 6.67
N GLU A 60 13.25 5.00 7.16
CA GLU A 60 13.10 4.79 8.60
C GLU A 60 13.74 3.44 8.95
N PRO A 61 15.01 3.42 9.42
CA PRO A 61 15.57 2.19 9.93
C PRO A 61 14.69 1.74 11.09
N LEU A 62 14.18 0.51 11.03
CA LEU A 62 13.59 -0.19 12.17
C LEU A 62 14.69 -0.32 13.23
N THR A 63 14.94 0.74 14.00
CA THR A 63 15.81 0.69 15.16
C THR A 63 15.13 -0.25 16.14
N LYS A 64 15.55 -1.52 16.14
CA LYS A 64 15.33 -2.42 17.27
C LYS A 64 15.97 -1.71 18.47
N LYS A 65 15.13 -1.29 19.41
CA LYS A 65 15.60 -1.05 20.78
C LYS A 65 16.03 -2.38 21.38
#